data_AF-A0A420E6P7-F1
#
_entry.id   AF-A0A420E6P7-F1
#
_cell.length_a   1.000
_cell.length_b   1.000
_cell.length_c   1.000
_cell.angle_alpha   90.00
_cell.angle_beta   90.00
_cell.angle_gamma   90.00
#
_symmetry.space_group_name_H-M   'P 1'
#
loop_
_entity.id
_entity.type
_entity.pdbx_description
1 polymer ?
#
loop_
_entity_poly.entity_id
_entity_poly.type
_entity_poly.pdbx_seq_one_letter_code
_entity_poly.pdbx_strand_id
1 'polypeptide(L)'
;MIHKAVVVKTIVVAALMAMSSSLFAADMSDAAIADRITPVGQVYLDGEIDVNKAPTASADTGPRDGASVYQSFCFACHGTGAAGAPKKGDTAEWDARLAQGEDTLFDHAWNGFTGAKGMMPAKGTCMDCSEDEIKDAIAFLVAP
;
A
#
# COMPACT_ATOMS: atom_id res chain seq x y z
N MET A 1 52.97 32.65 10.88
CA MET A 1 51.64 33.07 10.38
C MET A 1 50.83 31.91 9.80
N ILE A 2 51.48 30.94 9.14
CA ILE A 2 50.85 29.77 8.51
C ILE A 2 50.12 28.85 9.52
N HIS A 3 50.73 28.60 10.69
CA HIS A 3 50.12 27.77 11.75
C HIS A 3 48.80 28.32 12.32
N LYS A 4 48.67 29.65 12.45
CA LYS A 4 47.42 30.28 12.96
C LYS A 4 46.29 30.16 11.94
N ALA A 5 46.60 30.25 10.65
CA ALA A 5 45.62 30.10 9.58
C ALA A 5 45.09 28.66 9.45
N VAL A 6 45.95 27.65 9.66
CA VAL A 6 45.54 26.23 9.65
C VAL A 6 44.62 25.91 10.83
N VAL A 7 44.94 26.39 12.04
CA VAL A 7 44.12 26.16 13.24
C VAL A 7 42.75 26.86 13.14
N VAL A 8 42.69 28.07 12.61
CA VAL A 8 41.40 28.75 12.39
C VAL A 8 40.55 28.02 11.35
N LYS A 9 41.16 27.51 10.27
CA LYS A 9 40.45 26.80 9.21
C LYS A 9 39.95 25.42 9.68
N THR A 10 40.70 24.71 10.52
CA THR A 10 40.24 23.43 11.11
C THR A 10 39.13 23.64 12.14
N ILE A 11 39.18 24.71 12.94
CA ILE A 11 38.09 25.05 13.87
C ILE A 11 36.80 25.42 13.11
N VAL A 12 36.91 26.20 12.03
CA VAL A 12 35.74 26.59 11.21
C VAL A 12 35.12 25.37 10.49
N VAL A 13 35.94 24.46 9.95
CA VAL A 13 35.43 23.23 9.30
C VAL A 13 34.80 22.28 10.32
N ALA A 14 35.37 22.12 11.51
CA ALA A 14 34.78 21.31 12.58
C ALA A 14 33.45 21.90 13.10
N ALA A 15 33.36 23.23 13.20
CA ALA A 15 32.12 23.92 13.56
C ALA A 15 31.03 23.78 12.48
N LEU A 16 31.38 23.79 11.19
CA LEU A 16 30.42 23.53 10.11
C LEU A 16 29.92 22.07 10.08
N MET A 17 30.78 21.09 10.40
CA MET A 17 30.41 19.67 10.39
C MET A 17 29.51 19.27 11.58
N ALA A 18 29.63 19.95 12.72
CA ALA A 18 28.79 19.74 13.89
C ALA A 18 27.34 20.27 13.74
N MET A 19 27.06 21.05 12.68
CA MET A 19 25.73 21.61 12.40
C MET A 19 24.83 20.68 11.56
N SER A 20 25.32 19.51 11.15
CA SER A 20 24.63 18.64 10.18
C SER A 20 23.84 17.48 10.79
N SER A 21 23.86 17.29 12.11
CA SER A 21 23.15 16.18 12.78
C SER A 21 21.69 16.46 13.13
N SER A 22 21.15 17.64 12.81
CA SER A 22 19.79 18.04 13.17
C SER A 22 18.69 17.68 12.16
N LEU A 23 19.02 17.05 11.03
CA LEU A 23 18.09 16.83 9.92
C LEU A 23 17.40 15.45 9.91
N PHE A 24 17.66 14.58 10.90
CA PHE A 24 17.03 13.26 11.01
C PHE A 24 16.06 13.09 12.18
N ALA A 25 15.76 14.17 12.91
CA ALA A 25 14.66 14.12 13.87
C ALA A 25 13.36 14.13 13.07
N ALA A 26 12.58 13.04 13.17
CA ALA A 26 11.17 13.07 12.77
C ALA A 26 10.54 14.34 13.37
N ASP A 27 9.73 15.05 12.61
CA ASP A 27 9.01 16.20 13.15
C ASP A 27 8.14 15.71 14.34
N MET A 28 8.60 16.08 15.54
CA MET A 28 7.99 15.80 16.84
C MET A 28 7.29 17.04 17.39
N SER A 29 7.00 18.03 16.53
CA SER A 29 6.18 19.17 16.94
C SER A 29 4.81 18.68 17.41
N ASP A 30 4.23 19.36 18.39
CA ASP A 30 2.88 19.07 18.87
C ASP A 30 1.85 19.09 17.73
N ALA A 31 2.10 19.90 16.69
CA ALA A 31 1.30 19.95 15.47
C ALA A 31 1.41 18.67 14.64
N ALA A 32 2.63 18.18 14.37
CA ALA A 32 2.83 16.93 13.64
C ALA A 32 2.33 15.70 14.42
N ILE A 33 2.38 15.75 15.76
CA ILE A 33 1.79 14.73 16.63
C ILE A 33 0.26 14.81 16.57
N ALA A 34 -0.32 16.02 16.68
CA ALA A 34 -1.77 16.25 16.60
C ALA A 34 -2.36 15.74 15.28
N ASP A 35 -1.66 15.96 14.16
CA ASP A 35 -2.07 15.49 12.84
C ASP A 35 -2.14 13.95 12.76
N ARG A 36 -1.15 13.26 13.34
CA ARG A 36 -1.07 11.79 13.38
C ARG A 36 -2.05 11.12 14.34
N ILE A 37 -2.51 11.84 15.38
CA ILE A 37 -3.51 11.33 16.34
C ILE A 37 -4.93 11.77 15.99
N THR A 38 -5.13 12.43 14.85
CA THR A 38 -6.49 12.73 14.38
C THR A 38 -7.31 11.44 14.28
N PRO A 39 -8.56 11.43 14.77
CA PRO A 39 -9.40 10.24 14.69
C PRO A 39 -9.61 9.83 13.23
N VAL A 40 -9.27 8.59 12.90
CA VAL A 40 -9.57 7.99 11.58
C VAL A 40 -11.04 7.54 11.48
N GLY A 41 -11.85 7.81 12.51
CA GLY A 41 -13.24 7.38 12.60
C GLY A 41 -14.03 8.25 13.59
N GLN A 42 -15.35 8.16 13.49
CA GLN A 42 -16.28 8.90 14.33
C GLN A 42 -16.57 8.09 15.61
N VAL A 43 -16.49 8.73 16.78
CA VAL A 43 -16.97 8.15 18.04
C VAL A 43 -18.41 8.58 18.22
N TYR A 44 -19.31 7.61 18.33
CA TYR A 44 -20.73 7.86 18.61
C TYR A 44 -21.07 7.34 20.01
N LEU A 45 -21.99 8.02 20.68
CA LEU A 45 -22.53 7.58 21.96
C LEU A 45 -23.65 6.56 21.75
N ASP A 46 -23.92 5.74 22.77
CA ASP A 46 -24.98 4.74 22.73
C ASP A 46 -26.34 5.39 22.40
N GLY A 47 -26.92 4.99 21.27
CA GLY A 47 -28.20 5.51 20.75
C GLY A 47 -28.08 6.57 19.66
N GLU A 48 -26.87 7.07 19.33
CA GLU A 48 -26.66 8.01 18.22
C GLU A 48 -26.51 7.30 16.86
N ILE A 49 -26.19 6.01 16.86
CA ILE A 49 -26.19 5.18 15.65
C ILE A 49 -27.47 4.34 15.62
N ASP A 50 -28.27 4.55 14.58
CA ASP A 50 -29.29 3.58 14.21
C ASP A 50 -28.59 2.30 13.73
N VAL A 51 -28.49 1.30 14.59
CA VAL A 51 -27.88 -0.01 14.30
C VAL A 51 -28.60 -0.79 13.19
N ASN A 52 -29.78 -0.34 12.77
CA ASN A 52 -30.51 -0.88 11.62
C ASN A 52 -30.19 -0.11 10.33
N LYS A 53 -29.49 1.02 10.43
CA LYS A 53 -28.91 1.74 9.31
C LYS A 53 -27.45 1.31 9.20
N ALA A 54 -27.18 0.40 8.26
CA ALA A 54 -25.82 0.09 7.85
C ALA A 54 -25.07 1.42 7.64
N PRO A 55 -23.77 1.52 8.02
CA PRO A 55 -22.96 2.65 7.61
C PRO A 55 -23.19 2.77 6.10
N THR A 56 -23.70 3.92 5.65
CA THR A 56 -23.75 4.16 4.22
C THR A 56 -22.31 3.99 3.77
N ALA A 57 -22.06 2.92 3.02
CA ALA A 57 -20.78 2.66 2.39
C ALA A 57 -20.27 4.00 1.84
N SER A 58 -18.96 4.21 1.97
CA SER A 58 -18.22 5.31 1.35
C SER A 58 -18.99 5.91 0.20
N ALA A 59 -19.24 7.22 0.26
CA ALA A 59 -19.85 7.99 -0.83
C ALA A 59 -19.47 7.34 -2.15
N ASP A 60 -20.46 6.81 -2.87
CA ASP A 60 -20.27 6.03 -4.08
C ASP A 60 -19.47 6.88 -5.07
N THR A 61 -18.14 6.72 -5.06
CA THR A 61 -17.23 7.43 -5.96
C THR A 61 -17.22 6.79 -7.34
N GLY A 62 -18.15 5.86 -7.61
CA GLY A 62 -18.10 4.96 -8.74
C GLY A 62 -17.06 3.83 -8.54
N PRO A 63 -17.00 2.90 -9.51
CA PRO A 63 -16.03 1.81 -9.50
C PRO A 63 -14.59 2.34 -9.43
N ARG A 64 -13.77 1.74 -8.55
CA ARG A 64 -12.33 2.04 -8.49
C ARG A 64 -11.63 1.46 -9.72
N ASP A 65 -10.59 2.12 -10.21
CA ASP A 65 -9.75 1.54 -11.25
C ASP A 65 -8.90 0.37 -10.73
N GLY A 66 -8.47 -0.49 -11.64
CA GLY A 66 -7.67 -1.68 -11.32
C GLY A 66 -6.34 -1.38 -10.60
N ALA A 67 -5.72 -0.24 -10.88
CA ALA A 67 -4.47 0.17 -10.23
C ALA A 67 -4.70 0.51 -8.75
N SER A 68 -5.81 1.19 -8.45
CA SER A 68 -6.21 1.57 -7.10
C SER A 68 -6.59 0.34 -6.27
N VAL A 69 -7.34 -0.59 -6.85
CA VAL A 69 -7.67 -1.88 -6.22
C VAL A 69 -6.40 -2.70 -5.98
N TYR A 70 -5.51 -2.79 -6.98
CA TYR A 70 -4.22 -3.45 -6.83
C TYR A 70 -3.41 -2.88 -5.66
N GLN A 71 -3.27 -1.55 -5.62
CA GLN A 71 -2.44 -0.90 -4.61
C GLN A 71 -3.00 -1.09 -3.20
N SER A 72 -4.32 -1.14 -3.06
CA SER A 72 -5.01 -1.23 -1.78
C SER A 72 -5.07 -2.66 -1.23
N PHE A 73 -5.27 -3.66 -2.09
CA PHE A 73 -5.59 -5.03 -1.65
C PHE A 73 -4.61 -6.09 -2.17
N CYS A 74 -4.10 -5.94 -3.39
CA CYS A 74 -3.32 -6.99 -4.06
C CYS A 74 -1.80 -6.84 -3.83
N PHE A 75 -1.32 -5.61 -3.68
CA PHE A 75 0.10 -5.26 -3.65
C PHE A 75 0.87 -5.97 -2.53
N ALA A 76 0.26 -6.17 -1.37
CA ALA A 76 0.90 -6.81 -0.21
C ALA A 76 1.51 -8.17 -0.57
N CYS A 77 0.82 -8.95 -1.42
CA CYS A 77 1.30 -10.25 -1.89
C CYS A 77 1.97 -10.14 -3.27
N HIS A 78 1.30 -9.50 -4.23
CA HIS A 78 1.73 -9.49 -5.63
C HIS A 78 2.80 -8.43 -5.97
N GLY A 79 3.14 -7.52 -5.06
CA GLY A 79 4.24 -6.58 -5.24
C GLY A 79 5.60 -7.22 -4.98
N THR A 80 5.70 -8.08 -3.97
CA THR A 80 6.96 -8.71 -3.55
C THR A 80 7.02 -10.20 -3.85
N GLY A 81 5.88 -10.83 -4.15
CA GLY A 81 5.73 -12.28 -4.26
C GLY A 81 5.61 -12.98 -2.92
N ALA A 82 5.11 -12.28 -1.90
CA ALA A 82 4.93 -12.85 -0.57
C ALA A 82 4.02 -14.09 -0.63
N ALA A 83 4.33 -15.08 0.22
CA ALA A 83 3.61 -16.35 0.29
C ALA A 83 3.51 -17.11 -1.06
N GLY A 84 4.43 -16.85 -2.01
CA GLY A 84 4.45 -17.50 -3.32
C GLY A 84 3.49 -16.89 -4.35
N ALA A 85 2.99 -15.68 -4.10
CA ALA A 85 2.17 -14.95 -5.07
C ALA A 85 2.97 -14.59 -6.34
N PRO A 86 2.35 -14.63 -7.53
CA PRO A 86 2.99 -14.15 -8.76
C PRO A 86 3.24 -12.64 -8.68
N LYS A 87 4.47 -12.21 -8.95
CA LYS A 87 4.83 -10.80 -8.87
C LYS A 87 4.30 -10.05 -10.09
N LYS A 88 3.74 -8.85 -9.89
CA LYS A 88 3.45 -7.94 -11.02
C LYS A 88 4.74 -7.73 -11.83
N GLY A 89 4.65 -7.83 -13.16
CA GLY A 89 5.78 -7.67 -14.08
C GLY A 89 6.66 -8.91 -14.26
N ASP A 90 6.42 -10.00 -13.54
CA ASP A 90 7.06 -11.29 -13.81
C ASP A 90 6.33 -12.00 -14.97
N THR A 91 6.75 -11.70 -16.19
CA THR A 91 6.08 -12.21 -17.40
C THR A 91 6.06 -13.74 -17.45
N ALA A 92 7.10 -14.42 -16.94
CA ALA A 92 7.15 -15.87 -16.95
C ALA A 92 6.12 -16.51 -16.00
N GLU A 93 5.92 -15.91 -14.81
CA GLU A 93 4.84 -16.31 -13.89
C GLU A 93 3.45 -16.09 -14.51
N TRP A 94 3.24 -14.96 -15.20
CA TRP A 94 1.94 -14.59 -15.75
C TRP A 94 1.60 -15.32 -17.04
N ASP A 95 2.56 -15.59 -17.94
CA ASP A 95 2.32 -16.32 -19.19
C ASP A 95 1.77 -17.73 -18.92
N ALA A 96 2.34 -18.45 -17.95
CA ALA A 96 1.88 -19.77 -17.55
C ALA A 96 0.48 -19.77 -16.92
N ARG A 97 0.05 -18.62 -16.38
CA ARG A 97 -1.26 -18.42 -15.76
C ARG A 97 -2.29 -18.01 -16.80
N LEU A 98 -1.94 -17.08 -17.68
CA LEU A 98 -2.76 -16.66 -18.82
C LEU A 98 -3.05 -17.84 -19.77
N ALA A 99 -2.13 -18.79 -19.91
CA ALA A 99 -2.37 -20.03 -20.66
C ALA A 99 -3.50 -20.92 -20.10
N GLN A 100 -3.92 -20.72 -18.85
CA GLN A 100 -5.07 -21.41 -18.25
C GLN A 100 -6.41 -20.77 -18.64
N GLY A 101 -6.38 -19.54 -19.19
CA GLY A 101 -7.55 -18.76 -19.58
C GLY A 101 -7.92 -17.68 -18.56
N GLU A 102 -8.44 -16.56 -19.06
CA GLU A 102 -8.83 -15.40 -18.24
C GLU A 102 -9.95 -15.75 -17.25
N ASP A 103 -10.93 -16.55 -17.67
CA ASP A 103 -12.04 -16.99 -16.82
C ASP A 103 -11.54 -17.77 -15.59
N THR A 104 -10.51 -18.61 -15.77
CA THR A 104 -9.89 -19.35 -14.65
C THR A 104 -9.14 -18.42 -13.71
N LEU A 105 -8.46 -17.39 -14.22
CA LEU A 105 -7.80 -16.40 -13.37
C LEU A 105 -8.82 -15.60 -12.57
N PHE A 106 -9.91 -15.19 -13.20
CA PHE A 106 -10.99 -14.50 -12.53
C PHE A 106 -11.64 -15.39 -11.47
N ASP A 107 -11.97 -16.65 -11.77
CA ASP A 107 -12.55 -17.59 -10.81
C ASP A 107 -11.66 -17.78 -9.58
N HIS A 108 -10.35 -18.01 -9.79
CA HIS A 108 -9.38 -18.13 -8.70
C HIS A 108 -9.26 -16.84 -7.87
N ALA A 109 -9.31 -15.67 -8.50
CA ALA A 109 -9.26 -14.39 -7.80
C ALA A 109 -10.57 -14.10 -7.04
N TRP A 110 -11.71 -14.44 -7.62
CA TRP A 110 -13.03 -14.17 -7.07
C TRP A 110 -13.38 -15.11 -5.92
N ASN A 111 -13.27 -16.41 -6.15
CA ASN A 111 -13.63 -17.46 -5.20
C ASN A 111 -12.48 -17.85 -4.26
N GLY A 112 -11.25 -17.44 -4.59
CA GLY A 112 -10.04 -17.86 -3.89
C GLY A 112 -9.52 -19.19 -4.42
N PHE A 113 -8.22 -19.43 -4.24
CA PHE A 113 -7.55 -20.58 -4.82
C PHE A 113 -6.37 -21.04 -3.97
N THR A 114 -6.29 -22.34 -3.71
CA THR A 114 -5.09 -22.98 -3.14
C THR A 114 -4.34 -23.69 -4.26
N GLY A 115 -3.15 -23.17 -4.59
CA GLY A 115 -2.27 -23.77 -5.58
C GLY A 115 -1.03 -24.39 -4.98
N ALA A 116 -0.18 -24.94 -5.85
CA ALA A 116 1.09 -25.54 -5.45
C ALA A 116 2.08 -24.53 -4.81
N LYS A 117 1.97 -23.24 -5.14
CA LYS A 117 2.88 -22.18 -4.66
C LYS A 117 2.35 -21.43 -3.42
N GLY A 118 1.06 -21.50 -3.12
CA GLY A 118 0.46 -20.70 -2.06
C GLY A 118 -1.07 -20.62 -2.16
N MET A 119 -1.63 -19.75 -1.33
CA MET A 119 -3.08 -19.49 -1.24
C MET A 119 -3.36 -18.06 -1.72
N MET A 120 -4.34 -17.92 -2.62
CA MET A 120 -4.97 -16.66 -2.98
C MET A 120 -6.33 -16.56 -2.28
N PRO A 121 -6.53 -15.61 -1.34
CA PRO A 121 -7.83 -15.42 -0.70
C PRO A 121 -8.91 -14.98 -1.70
N ALA A 122 -10.18 -15.29 -1.39
CA ALA A 122 -11.32 -14.81 -2.16
C ALA A 122 -11.31 -13.28 -2.29
N LYS A 123 -11.60 -12.81 -3.51
CA LYS A 123 -11.56 -11.41 -3.96
C LYS A 123 -10.25 -10.68 -3.65
N GLY A 124 -9.14 -11.38 -3.46
CA GLY A 124 -7.88 -10.77 -3.03
C GLY A 124 -8.01 -9.96 -1.73
N THR A 125 -8.90 -10.36 -0.83
CA THR A 125 -9.28 -9.66 0.42
C THR A 125 -10.15 -8.39 0.25
N CYS A 126 -10.51 -8.00 -0.98
CA CYS A 126 -11.41 -6.89 -1.24
C CYS A 126 -12.89 -7.32 -1.17
N MET A 127 -13.47 -7.31 0.03
CA MET A 127 -14.84 -7.78 0.24
C MET A 127 -15.91 -6.86 -0.33
N ASP A 128 -15.58 -5.59 -0.53
CA ASP A 128 -16.44 -4.56 -1.13
C ASP A 128 -16.22 -4.38 -2.64
N CYS A 129 -15.29 -5.13 -3.26
CA CYS A 129 -15.07 -5.05 -4.69
C CYS A 129 -16.20 -5.74 -5.48
N SER A 130 -16.62 -5.04 -6.54
CA SER A 130 -17.41 -5.57 -7.66
C SER A 130 -16.58 -6.51 -8.54
N GLU A 131 -17.24 -7.29 -9.39
CA GLU A 131 -16.52 -8.16 -10.34
C GLU A 131 -15.65 -7.36 -11.30
N ASP A 132 -16.11 -6.20 -11.77
CA ASP A 132 -15.41 -5.37 -12.74
C ASP A 132 -14.14 -4.79 -12.11
N GLU A 133 -14.20 -4.32 -10.86
CA GLU A 133 -13.01 -3.89 -10.11
C GLU A 133 -11.96 -5.00 -9.96
N ILE A 134 -12.40 -6.24 -9.74
CA ILE A 134 -11.49 -7.40 -9.67
C ILE A 134 -10.90 -7.73 -11.05
N LYS A 135 -11.70 -7.69 -12.11
CA LYS A 135 -11.22 -7.90 -13.50
C LYS A 135 -10.20 -6.84 -13.89
N ASP A 136 -10.45 -5.58 -13.58
CA ASP A 136 -9.52 -4.48 -13.84
C ASP A 136 -8.24 -4.63 -13.02
N ALA A 137 -8.32 -5.08 -11.77
CA ALA A 137 -7.15 -5.37 -10.94
C ALA A 137 -6.32 -6.54 -11.51
N ILE A 138 -6.96 -7.59 -12.04
CA ILE A 138 -6.28 -8.69 -12.74
C ILE A 138 -5.59 -8.15 -14.00
N ALA A 139 -6.28 -7.33 -14.80
CA ALA A 139 -5.70 -6.70 -15.99
C ALA A 139 -4.46 -5.86 -15.63
N PHE A 140 -4.50 -5.12 -14.51
CA PHE A 140 -3.36 -4.37 -14.01
C PHE A 140 -2.21 -5.27 -13.54
N LEU A 141 -2.50 -6.41 -12.91
CA LEU A 141 -1.52 -7.40 -12.45
C LEU A 141 -0.75 -8.07 -13.60
N VAL A 142 -1.46 -8.44 -14.67
CA VAL A 142 -0.89 -9.14 -15.83
C VAL A 142 -0.20 -8.20 -16.80
N ALA A 143 -0.51 -6.91 -16.75
CA ALA A 143 0.15 -5.91 -17.57
C ALA A 143 1.66 -5.85 -17.25
N PRO A 144 2.52 -5.75 -18.29
CA PRO A 144 3.98 -5.71 -18.12
C PRO A 144 4.48 -4.57 -17.24
#